data_AF-A0A7X7I3Z7-F1
#
_entry.id   AF-A0A7X7I3Z7-F1
#
_cell.length_a   1.000
_cell.length_b   1.000
_cell.length_c   1.000
_cell.angle_alpha   90.00
_cell.angle_beta   90.00
_cell.angle_gamma   90.00
#
_symmetry.space_group_name_H-M   'P 1'
#
loop_
_entity.id
_entity.type
_entity.pdbx_description
1 polymer ?
#
loop_
_entity_poly.entity_id
_entity_poly.type
_entity_poly.pdbx_seq_one_letter_code
_entity_poly.pdbx_strand_id
1 'polypeptide(L)'
;STDWKKYLVGQAGWSGSLECFYDPTDAAQADLVSKARAGTICTITVQPLGAGAGKTQLSGTCYVTSMSITGATEDAVGVSFSFQGTGELALASAAS
;
A
#
# COMPACT_ATOMS: atom_id res chain seq x y z
N SER A 1 -34.20 -9.64 32.30
CA SER A 1 -33.84 -9.63 30.87
C SER A 1 -32.39 -9.18 30.80
N THR A 2 -31.51 -10.02 30.25
CA THR A 2 -30.05 -9.83 30.22
C THR A 2 -29.57 -9.82 28.78
N ASP A 3 -30.16 -8.94 27.97
CA ASP A 3 -29.67 -8.71 26.61
C ASP A 3 -28.54 -7.69 26.66
N TRP A 4 -27.35 -8.12 26.24
CA TRP A 4 -26.17 -7.27 26.16
C TRP A 4 -26.34 -6.20 25.09
N LYS A 5 -25.86 -4.98 25.37
CA LYS A 5 -25.82 -3.90 24.38
C LYS A 5 -24.98 -4.32 23.18
N LYS A 6 -25.55 -4.14 21.98
CA LYS A 6 -24.87 -4.31 20.69
C LYS A 6 -24.47 -2.94 20.15
N TYR A 7 -23.26 -2.84 19.61
CA TYR A 7 -22.74 -1.63 18.97
C TYR A 7 -22.64 -1.82 17.46
N LEU A 8 -22.85 -0.74 16.71
CA LEU A 8 -22.55 -0.69 15.28
C LEU A 8 -21.06 -0.37 15.10
N VAL A 9 -20.39 -1.11 14.23
CA VAL A 9 -19.01 -0.79 13.84
C VAL A 9 -19.00 0.49 12.99
N GLY A 10 -18.00 1.35 13.21
CA GLY A 10 -17.76 2.51 12.37
C GLY A 10 -17.23 2.13 10.98
N GLN A 11 -17.02 3.12 10.11
CA GLN A 11 -16.40 2.87 8.81
C GLN A 11 -14.96 2.40 9.00
N ALA A 12 -14.65 1.24 8.41
CA ALA A 12 -13.29 0.72 8.37
C ALA A 12 -12.45 1.50 7.34
N GLY A 13 -11.19 1.72 7.65
CA GLY A 13 -10.25 2.39 6.75
C GLY A 13 -8.83 1.98 7.08
N TRP A 14 -7.97 2.06 6.08
CA TRP A 14 -6.53 1.76 6.21
C TRP A 14 -5.72 2.76 5.42
N SER A 15 -4.53 3.07 5.92
CA SER A 15 -3.53 3.91 5.27
C SER A 15 -2.16 3.28 5.51
N GLY A 16 -1.17 3.72 4.74
CA GLY A 16 0.20 3.27 4.94
C GLY A 16 1.20 4.12 4.19
N SER A 17 2.47 3.79 4.41
CA SER A 17 3.61 4.43 3.76
C SER A 17 4.59 3.39 3.21
N LEU A 18 5.25 3.74 2.12
CA LEU A 18 6.31 2.97 1.49
C LEU A 18 7.55 3.84 1.38
N GLU A 19 8.69 3.36 1.86
CA GLU A 19 10.00 3.97 1.62
C GLU A 19 10.87 3.01 0.82
N CYS A 20 11.43 3.49 -0.28
CA CYS A 20 12.32 2.70 -1.12
C CYS A 20 13.39 3.56 -1.80
N PHE A 21 14.41 2.90 -2.33
CA PHE A 21 15.33 3.55 -3.25
C PHE A 21 14.69 3.63 -4.64
N TYR A 22 14.77 4.81 -5.25
CA TYR A 22 14.25 5.05 -6.58
C TYR A 22 15.09 4.29 -7.62
N ASP A 23 14.42 3.42 -8.37
CA ASP A 23 15.02 2.70 -9.50
C ASP A 23 14.23 3.04 -10.78
N PRO A 24 14.82 3.80 -11.74
CA PRO A 24 14.13 4.14 -12.97
C PRO A 24 13.92 2.95 -13.92
N THR A 25 14.58 1.81 -13.68
CA THR A 25 14.44 0.59 -14.47
C THR A 25 13.34 -0.34 -13.94
N ASP A 26 12.87 -0.11 -12.71
CA ASP A 26 11.77 -0.88 -12.14
C ASP A 26 10.41 -0.38 -12.66
N ALA A 27 9.74 -1.22 -13.45
CA ALA A 27 8.49 -0.87 -14.09
C ALA A 27 7.35 -0.60 -13.07
N ALA A 28 7.37 -1.25 -11.90
CA ALA A 28 6.36 -1.06 -10.87
C ALA A 28 6.52 0.31 -10.18
N GLN A 29 7.75 0.73 -9.88
CA GLN A 29 8.03 2.07 -9.38
C GLN A 29 7.66 3.15 -10.41
N ALA A 30 7.99 2.94 -11.69
CA ALA A 30 7.62 3.89 -12.74
C ALA A 30 6.08 4.07 -12.88
N ASP A 31 5.33 2.97 -12.83
CA ASP A 31 3.86 2.99 -12.83
C ASP A 31 3.31 3.69 -11.57
N LEU A 32 3.86 3.39 -10.39
CA LEU A 32 3.43 4.01 -9.14
C LEU A 32 3.65 5.53 -9.15
N VAL A 33 4.81 6.00 -9.63
CA VAL A 33 5.11 7.44 -9.79
C VAL A 33 4.14 8.08 -10.79
N SER A 34 3.85 7.42 -11.91
CA SER A 34 2.87 7.92 -12.89
C SER A 34 1.48 8.08 -12.27
N LYS A 35 0.98 7.05 -11.58
CA LYS A 35 -0.33 7.06 -10.92
C LYS A 35 -0.40 8.07 -9.79
N ALA A 36 0.67 8.22 -9.01
CA ALA A 36 0.77 9.26 -7.98
C ALA A 36 0.63 10.66 -8.56
N ARG A 37 1.25 10.94 -9.72
CA ARG A 37 1.16 12.23 -10.42
C ARG A 37 -0.20 12.46 -11.07
N ALA A 38 -0.84 11.40 -11.56
CA ALA A 38 -2.15 11.47 -12.21
C ALA A 38 -3.33 11.45 -11.22
N GLY A 39 -3.09 11.11 -9.95
CA GLY A 39 -4.14 10.96 -8.93
C GLY A 39 -5.08 9.78 -9.22
N THR A 40 -4.61 8.76 -9.93
CA THR A 40 -5.41 7.60 -10.33
C THR A 40 -5.31 6.48 -9.29
N ILE A 41 -6.28 5.57 -9.32
CA ILE A 41 -6.30 4.43 -8.39
C ILE A 41 -5.07 3.52 -8.59
N CYS A 42 -4.49 3.11 -7.47
CA CYS A 42 -3.37 2.17 -7.39
C CYS A 42 -3.83 0.88 -6.70
N THR A 43 -3.15 -0.22 -6.99
CA THR A 43 -3.23 -1.45 -6.21
C THR A 43 -1.95 -1.58 -5.42
N ILE A 44 -2.05 -1.79 -4.11
CA ILE A 44 -0.91 -2.16 -3.29
C ILE A 44 -0.99 -3.63 -2.92
N THR A 45 0.18 -4.27 -2.93
CA THR A 45 0.33 -5.66 -2.51
C THR A 45 1.53 -5.74 -1.58
N VAL A 46 1.30 -6.07 -0.31
CA VAL A 46 2.36 -6.23 0.70
C VAL A 46 2.56 -7.72 0.94
N GLN A 47 3.79 -8.18 0.75
CA GLN A 47 4.19 -9.59 0.88
C GLN A 47 5.35 -9.70 1.87
N PRO A 48 5.09 -9.68 3.19
CA PRO A 48 6.14 -9.62 4.22
C PRO A 48 7.11 -10.82 4.20
N LEU A 49 6.63 -11.96 3.71
CA LEU A 49 7.41 -13.21 3.59
C LEU A 49 7.89 -13.47 2.15
N GLY A 50 7.72 -12.48 1.27
CA GLY A 50 7.89 -12.60 -0.18
C GLY A 50 6.74 -13.34 -0.86
N ALA A 51 6.86 -13.53 -2.18
CA ALA A 51 5.87 -14.23 -2.99
C ALA A 51 5.90 -15.75 -2.77
N GLY A 52 4.75 -16.41 -2.95
CA GLY A 52 4.63 -17.88 -2.95
C GLY A 52 3.40 -18.40 -2.20
N ALA A 53 3.04 -19.66 -2.49
CA ALA A 53 1.92 -20.34 -1.83
C ALA A 53 2.13 -20.45 -0.30
N GLY A 54 1.05 -20.30 0.46
CA GLY A 54 1.09 -20.36 1.92
C GLY A 54 1.73 -19.14 2.60
N LYS A 55 2.17 -18.13 1.84
CA LYS A 55 2.70 -16.88 2.40
C LYS A 55 1.61 -15.83 2.51
N THR A 56 1.72 -15.00 3.54
CA THR A 56 0.79 -13.92 3.81
C THR A 56 0.94 -12.81 2.78
N GLN A 57 -0.20 -12.39 2.22
CA GLN A 57 -0.32 -11.27 1.31
C GLN A 57 -1.47 -10.36 1.75
N LEU A 58 -1.19 -9.05 1.82
CA LEU A 58 -2.20 -8.01 1.95
C LEU A 58 -2.36 -7.34 0.60
N SER A 59 -3.59 -7.16 0.11
CA SER A 59 -3.84 -6.41 -1.12
C SER A 59 -5.06 -5.52 -1.00
N GLY A 60 -4.99 -4.34 -1.60
CA GLY A 60 -6.10 -3.40 -1.61
C GLY A 60 -5.89 -2.29 -2.63
N THR A 61 -6.98 -1.57 -2.91
CA THR A 61 -6.95 -0.38 -3.78
C THR A 61 -6.79 0.88 -2.94
N CYS A 62 -5.97 1.81 -3.42
CA CYS A 62 -5.66 3.04 -2.71
C CYS A 62 -5.37 4.20 -3.66
N TYR A 63 -5.40 5.41 -3.13
CA TYR A 63 -4.83 6.59 -3.76
C TYR A 63 -3.53 6.97 -3.07
N VAL A 64 -2.53 7.39 -3.86
CA VAL A 64 -1.33 8.03 -3.31
C VAL A 64 -1.69 9.45 -2.89
N THR A 65 -1.50 9.76 -1.61
CA THR A 65 -1.85 11.06 -1.02
C THR A 65 -0.64 11.99 -0.92
N SER A 66 0.58 11.43 -0.88
CA SER A 66 1.81 12.19 -0.94
C SER A 66 2.95 11.37 -1.55
N MET A 67 3.87 12.06 -2.22
CA MET A 67 5.11 11.50 -2.75
C MET A 67 6.24 12.50 -2.45
N SER A 68 7.32 12.03 -1.83
CA SER A 68 8.52 12.82 -1.54
C SER A 68 9.75 12.14 -2.12
N ILE A 69 10.62 12.91 -2.76
CA ILE A 69 11.87 12.43 -3.34
C ILE A 69 13.01 13.13 -2.61
N THR A 70 13.92 12.35 -2.03
CA THR A 70 15.09 12.84 -1.31
C THR A 70 16.35 12.39 -2.03
N GLY A 71 17.12 13.33 -2.54
CA GLY A 71 18.44 13.06 -3.10
C GLY A 71 19.53 13.26 -2.05
N ALA A 72 20.42 12.29 -1.92
CA ALA A 72 21.72 12.50 -1.29
C ALA A 72 22.75 12.77 -2.39
N THR A 73 23.66 13.71 -2.17
CA THR A 73 24.75 14.00 -3.13
C THR A 73 25.72 12.83 -3.29
N GLU A 74 25.71 11.87 -2.35
CA GLU A 74 26.64 10.75 -2.25
C GLU A 74 25.96 9.39 -2.00
N ASP A 75 24.62 9.29 -2.06
CA ASP A 75 23.86 8.05 -1.80
C ASP A 75 22.72 7.84 -2.82
N ALA A 76 22.04 6.70 -2.77
CA ALA A 76 20.93 6.40 -3.65
C ALA A 76 19.75 7.37 -3.40
N VAL A 77 19.03 7.71 -4.47
CA VAL A 77 17.85 8.57 -4.36
C VAL A 77 16.77 7.81 -3.59
N GLY A 78 16.33 8.37 -2.47
CA GLY A 78 15.20 7.85 -1.69
C GLY A 78 13.87 8.38 -2.22
N VAL A 79 12.86 7.54 -2.21
CA VAL A 79 11.48 7.93 -2.48
C VAL A 79 10.54 7.38 -1.41
N SER A 80 9.62 8.24 -0.97
CA SER A 80 8.61 7.93 0.04
C SER A 80 7.22 8.21 -0.51
N PHE A 81 6.30 7.28 -0.31
CA PHE A 81 4.90 7.39 -0.73
C PHE A 81 3.98 7.19 0.48
N SER A 82 2.96 8.03 0.60
CA SER A 82 1.82 7.76 1.50
C SER A 82 0.58 7.43 0.69
N PHE A 83 -0.23 6.50 1.17
CA PHE A 83 -1.45 6.07 0.50
C PHE A 83 -2.61 5.87 1.46
N GLN A 84 -3.81 6.11 0.94
CA GLN A 84 -5.08 5.94 1.64
C GLN A 84 -5.92 4.90 0.89
N GLY A 85 -6.31 3.85 1.60
CA GLY A 85 -7.20 2.81 1.09
C GLY A 85 -8.59 3.34 0.77
N THR A 86 -9.16 2.89 -0.35
CA THR A 86 -10.52 3.24 -0.81
C THR A 86 -11.48 2.05 -0.83
N GLY A 87 -11.09 0.94 -0.22
CA GLY A 87 -11.86 -0.30 -0.17
C GLY A 87 -11.30 -1.26 0.87
N GLU A 88 -11.72 -2.53 0.80
CA GLU A 88 -11.22 -3.58 1.69
C GLU A 88 -9.71 -3.81 1.48
N LEU A 89 -8.99 -4.01 2.60
CA LEU A 89 -7.65 -4.56 2.58
C LEU A 89 -7.77 -6.08 2.76
N ALA A 90 -7.72 -6.81 1.66
CA ALA A 90 -7.86 -8.25 1.66
C ALA A 90 -6.61 -8.91 2.24
N LEU A 91 -6.80 -9.78 3.22
CA LEU A 91 -5.78 -10.70 3.71
C LEU A 91 -5.95 -12.04 2.98
N ALA A 92 -5.00 -12.38 2.12
CA ALA A 92 -4.88 -13.73 1.59
C ALA A 92 -3.70 -14.43 2.27
N SER A 93 -3.95 -15.55 2.96
CA SER A 93 -3.00 -16.65 2.85
C SER A 93 -3.22 -17.16 1.43
N ALA A 94 -2.30 -16.99 0.49
CA ALA A 94 -2.50 -17.44 -0.88
C ALA A 94 -3.07 -18.88 -0.86
N ALA A 95 -4.37 -19.02 -1.16
CA ALA A 95 -5.05 -20.29 -1.16
C ALA A 95 -4.63 -20.98 -2.45
N SER A 96 -3.94 -22.12 -2.28
CA SER A 96 -3.56 -23.16 -3.25
C SER A 96 -3.52 -22.78 -4.73
#